data_AF-A0A7S1W044-F1
#
_entry.id   AF-A0A7S1W044-F1
#
_cell.length_a   1.000
_cell.length_b   1.000
_cell.length_c   1.000
_cell.angle_alpha   90.00
_cell.angle_beta   90.00
_cell.angle_gamma   90.00
#
_symmetry.space_group_name_H-M   'P 1'
#
loop_
_entity.id
_entity.type
_entity.pdbx_description
1 polymer ?
#
loop_
_entity_poly.entity_id
_entity_poly.type
_entity_poly.pdbx_seq_one_letter_code
_entity_poly.pdbx_strand_id
1 'polypeptide(L)'
;QGACEDTLNWTNGWTACKVEEGGEDPALCTATGLTCRGYVAKGICGDGEPKAFAMGPGLNSPERHCCACKNFRRKAGCSSDTGGTCFLSQRCDGWRGATQCVGGRCHCAESYCATAGGTCQLASRAAWMHRSRRNMSVQDAAPACSRVTSGTCVLPTMFCDDYRGPTTCDAGQCVCVPGYCTDLAGMCFRSMGAVVASVVPVSRLGQAFPGRPVRTAWCVSGGGPRSMSAALGQYRALHQ
;
A
#
# COMPACT_ATOMS: atom_id res chain seq x y z
N GLN A 1 -24.12 -12.19 -20.39
CA GLN A 1 -22.94 -11.29 -20.43
C GLN A 1 -23.48 -9.96 -20.94
N GLY A 2 -23.56 -8.92 -20.12
CA GLY A 2 -23.98 -7.59 -20.59
C GLY A 2 -22.80 -6.94 -21.32
N ALA A 3 -23.01 -6.48 -22.55
CA ALA A 3 -22.04 -5.63 -23.21
C ALA A 3 -21.86 -4.36 -22.37
N CYS A 4 -20.64 -3.87 -22.30
CA CYS A 4 -20.38 -2.61 -21.64
C CYS A 4 -20.94 -1.48 -22.51
N GLU A 5 -21.77 -0.61 -21.93
CA GLU A 5 -22.22 0.63 -22.57
C GLU A 5 -21.71 1.86 -21.82
N ASP A 6 -21.34 2.89 -22.59
CA ASP A 6 -20.99 4.20 -22.08
C ASP A 6 -22.24 4.91 -21.55
N THR A 7 -22.11 5.69 -20.47
CA THR A 7 -23.22 6.49 -19.97
C THR A 7 -23.53 7.63 -20.93
N LEU A 8 -24.77 7.72 -21.39
CA LEU A 8 -25.23 8.77 -22.30
C LEU A 8 -24.96 10.16 -21.73
N ASN A 9 -24.40 11.05 -22.56
CA ASN A 9 -24.07 12.45 -22.23
C ASN A 9 -23.12 12.63 -21.03
N TRP A 10 -22.38 11.60 -20.64
CA TRP A 10 -21.41 11.73 -19.56
C TRP A 10 -20.18 12.54 -20.01
N THR A 11 -19.72 13.41 -19.12
CA THR A 11 -18.47 14.17 -19.26
C THR A 11 -17.77 14.33 -17.92
N ASN A 12 -16.44 14.44 -17.95
CA ASN A 12 -15.62 14.53 -16.74
C ASN A 12 -15.61 15.91 -16.04
N GLY A 13 -16.31 16.93 -16.56
CA GLY A 13 -16.33 18.28 -15.99
C GLY A 13 -15.17 19.18 -16.42
N TRP A 14 -14.19 18.66 -17.16
CA TRP A 14 -12.99 19.41 -17.53
C TRP A 14 -13.21 20.20 -18.84
N THR A 15 -13.72 21.41 -18.70
CA THR A 15 -14.09 22.30 -19.83
C THR A 15 -12.90 22.87 -20.60
N ALA A 16 -11.70 22.84 -20.02
CA ALA A 16 -10.48 23.26 -20.69
C ALA A 16 -10.11 22.35 -21.88
N CYS A 17 -10.76 21.18 -22.05
CA CYS A 17 -10.58 20.37 -23.25
C CYS A 17 -10.86 21.13 -24.55
N LYS A 18 -11.66 22.22 -24.51
CA LYS A 18 -11.99 23.04 -25.69
C LYS A 18 -10.80 23.79 -26.29
N VAL A 19 -9.81 24.14 -25.47
CA VAL A 19 -8.63 24.90 -25.93
C VAL A 19 -7.46 23.98 -26.30
N GLU A 20 -7.64 22.67 -26.17
CA GLU A 20 -6.62 21.69 -26.52
C GLU A 20 -6.81 21.16 -27.95
N GLU A 21 -5.79 20.51 -28.48
CA GLU A 21 -5.87 19.79 -29.74
C GLU A 21 -7.02 18.76 -29.71
N GLY A 22 -7.91 18.85 -30.71
CA GLY A 22 -9.14 18.05 -30.81
C GLY A 22 -10.33 18.58 -30.00
N GLY A 23 -10.19 19.72 -29.32
CA GLY A 23 -11.25 20.32 -28.49
C GLY A 23 -12.46 20.87 -29.25
N GLU A 24 -12.32 21.08 -30.56
CA GLU A 24 -13.42 21.51 -31.43
C GLU A 24 -14.38 20.36 -31.81
N ASP A 25 -13.93 19.10 -31.67
CA ASP A 25 -14.77 17.93 -31.97
C ASP A 25 -15.76 17.67 -30.80
N PRO A 26 -17.08 17.83 -31.01
CA PRO A 26 -18.08 17.59 -29.98
C PRO A 26 -18.12 16.12 -29.53
N ALA A 27 -17.58 15.19 -30.33
CA ALA A 27 -17.46 13.80 -29.94
C ALA A 27 -16.36 13.58 -28.88
N LEU A 28 -15.35 14.45 -28.79
CA LEU A 28 -14.24 14.36 -27.82
C LEU A 28 -14.43 15.29 -26.62
N CYS A 29 -14.95 16.50 -26.84
CA CYS A 29 -15.11 17.54 -25.83
C CYS A 29 -16.43 18.29 -26.03
N THR A 30 -17.20 18.46 -24.96
CA THR A 30 -18.44 19.26 -25.00
C THR A 30 -18.34 20.51 -24.11
N ALA A 31 -19.40 21.30 -24.03
CA ALA A 31 -19.48 22.42 -23.08
C ALA A 31 -19.31 21.99 -21.61
N THR A 32 -19.61 20.74 -21.28
CA THR A 32 -19.53 20.22 -19.90
C THR A 32 -18.28 19.38 -19.64
N GLY A 33 -17.39 19.21 -20.63
CA GLY A 33 -16.07 18.59 -20.46
C GLY A 33 -15.77 17.44 -21.43
N LEU A 34 -14.73 16.68 -21.12
CA LEU A 34 -14.21 15.59 -21.95
C LEU A 34 -15.12 14.36 -21.90
N THR A 35 -15.42 13.78 -23.07
CA THR A 35 -16.29 12.60 -23.22
C THR A 35 -15.50 11.29 -23.08
N CYS A 36 -16.19 10.14 -23.01
CA CYS A 36 -15.54 8.83 -23.06
C CYS A 36 -14.67 8.63 -24.31
N ARG A 37 -15.09 9.15 -25.46
CA ARG A 37 -14.30 9.08 -26.70
C ARG A 37 -13.07 10.00 -26.64
N GLY A 38 -13.19 11.16 -26.00
CA GLY A 38 -12.07 12.05 -25.70
C GLY A 38 -11.02 11.39 -24.81
N TYR A 39 -11.45 10.62 -23.80
CA TYR A 39 -10.55 9.81 -22.97
C TYR A 39 -9.77 8.76 -23.79
N VAL A 40 -10.42 8.13 -24.77
CA VAL A 40 -9.77 7.18 -25.68
C VAL A 40 -8.78 7.87 -26.60
N ALA A 41 -9.20 8.95 -27.26
CA ALA A 41 -8.35 9.71 -28.18
C ALA A 41 -7.09 10.26 -27.51
N LYS A 42 -7.17 10.67 -26.24
CA LYS A 42 -6.03 11.18 -25.46
C LYS A 42 -5.17 10.07 -24.82
N GLY A 43 -5.48 8.80 -25.07
CA GLY A 43 -4.80 7.66 -24.46
C GLY A 43 -4.89 7.66 -22.92
N ILE A 44 -5.97 8.24 -22.39
CA ILE A 44 -6.28 8.23 -20.95
C ILE A 44 -6.95 6.90 -20.59
N CYS A 45 -7.74 6.35 -21.52
CA CYS A 45 -8.35 5.03 -21.45
C CYS A 45 -8.21 4.29 -22.78
N GLY A 46 -8.11 2.95 -22.76
CA GLY A 46 -8.03 2.10 -23.96
C GLY A 46 -6.70 1.35 -24.05
N ASP A 47 -6.76 0.04 -24.33
CA ASP A 47 -5.68 -0.96 -24.58
C ASP A 47 -4.35 -0.86 -23.80
N GLY A 48 -4.30 -0.04 -22.76
CA GLY A 48 -3.18 0.30 -21.89
C GLY A 48 -3.70 0.92 -20.60
N GLU A 49 -2.86 0.95 -19.56
CA GLU A 49 -3.31 1.26 -18.20
C GLU A 49 -3.92 2.66 -18.10
N PRO A 50 -5.16 2.77 -17.55
CA PRO A 50 -5.79 4.07 -17.43
C PRO A 50 -4.97 4.94 -16.49
N LYS A 51 -4.75 6.20 -16.90
CA LYS A 51 -3.87 7.09 -16.12
C LYS A 51 -4.55 7.43 -14.80
N ALA A 52 -3.96 7.01 -13.68
CA ALA A 52 -4.58 7.10 -12.36
C ALA A 52 -5.02 8.52 -11.95
N PHE A 53 -4.30 9.55 -12.40
CA PHE A 53 -4.66 10.95 -12.14
C PHE A 53 -5.97 11.37 -12.82
N ALA A 54 -6.39 10.65 -13.85
CA ALA A 54 -7.55 10.96 -14.66
C ALA A 54 -8.81 10.16 -14.24
N MET A 55 -8.77 9.50 -13.07
CA MET A 55 -9.81 8.60 -12.58
C MET A 55 -10.44 9.10 -11.27
N GLY A 56 -11.60 8.54 -10.90
CA GLY A 56 -12.23 8.75 -9.60
C GLY A 56 -13.19 9.95 -9.52
N PRO A 57 -13.70 10.25 -8.31
CA PRO A 57 -14.82 11.18 -8.13
C PRO A 57 -14.54 12.61 -8.58
N GLY A 58 -13.28 13.06 -8.49
CA GLY A 58 -12.88 14.41 -8.91
C GLY A 58 -13.03 14.67 -10.42
N LEU A 59 -13.19 13.62 -11.22
CA LEU A 59 -13.40 13.69 -12.67
C LEU A 59 -14.70 12.99 -13.08
N ASN A 60 -15.69 12.99 -12.20
CA ASN A 60 -16.99 12.33 -12.39
C ASN A 60 -16.90 10.82 -12.67
N SER A 61 -15.89 10.14 -12.12
CA SER A 61 -15.74 8.68 -12.17
C SER A 61 -15.79 8.05 -13.58
N PRO A 62 -14.85 8.38 -14.48
CA PRO A 62 -14.78 7.79 -15.82
C PRO A 62 -14.73 6.25 -15.77
N GLU A 63 -14.16 5.66 -14.73
CA GLU A 63 -14.10 4.22 -14.53
C GLU A 63 -15.47 3.55 -14.34
N ARG A 64 -16.52 4.31 -14.06
CA ARG A 64 -17.91 3.82 -13.94
C ARG A 64 -18.74 4.13 -15.18
N HIS A 65 -18.38 5.18 -15.90
CA HIS A 65 -19.19 5.72 -17.00
C HIS A 65 -18.66 5.40 -18.39
N CYS A 66 -17.36 5.13 -18.54
CA CYS A 66 -16.71 4.86 -19.82
C CYS A 66 -16.17 3.44 -19.90
N CYS A 67 -16.59 2.69 -20.92
CA CYS A 67 -16.23 1.31 -21.18
C CYS A 67 -14.73 1.10 -21.36
N ALA A 68 -14.09 1.97 -22.13
CA ALA A 68 -12.65 1.95 -22.31
C ALA A 68 -11.87 2.09 -20.98
N CYS A 69 -12.48 2.74 -19.98
CA CYS A 69 -11.88 2.98 -18.67
C CYS A 69 -12.21 1.89 -17.65
N LYS A 70 -13.17 0.99 -17.89
CA LYS A 70 -13.61 -0.02 -16.90
C LYS A 70 -12.51 -1.02 -16.54
N ASN A 71 -11.48 -1.17 -17.39
CA ASN A 71 -10.30 -1.97 -17.08
C ASN A 71 -9.39 -1.35 -16.00
N PHE A 72 -9.58 -0.08 -15.61
CA PHE A 72 -8.89 0.53 -14.47
C PHE A 72 -9.15 -0.24 -13.17
N ARG A 73 -10.39 -0.70 -12.97
CA ARG A 73 -10.79 -1.43 -11.75
C ARG A 73 -10.27 -2.86 -11.70
N ARG A 74 -9.87 -3.45 -12.83
CA ARG A 74 -9.27 -4.80 -12.85
C ARG A 74 -7.79 -4.79 -12.48
N LYS A 75 -7.16 -3.63 -12.40
CA LYS A 75 -5.70 -3.53 -12.26
C LYS A 75 -5.24 -2.59 -11.17
N ALA A 76 -5.96 -2.51 -10.05
CA ALA A 76 -5.34 -2.15 -8.77
C ALA A 76 -4.43 -3.30 -8.28
N GLY A 77 -3.48 -3.75 -9.10
CA GLY A 77 -2.38 -4.66 -8.77
C GLY A 77 -2.70 -6.02 -8.12
N CYS A 78 -3.96 -6.40 -7.95
CA CYS A 78 -4.37 -7.55 -7.16
C CYS A 78 -5.31 -8.47 -7.94
N SER A 79 -5.19 -9.78 -7.68
CA SER A 79 -6.14 -10.76 -8.22
C SER A 79 -7.52 -10.52 -7.62
N SER A 80 -8.58 -10.65 -8.42
CA SER A 80 -9.95 -10.79 -7.89
C SER A 80 -10.37 -12.25 -7.74
N ASP A 81 -9.64 -13.20 -8.34
CA ASP A 81 -9.93 -14.63 -8.23
C ASP A 81 -9.45 -15.16 -6.87
N THR A 82 -10.38 -15.72 -6.10
CA THR A 82 -10.11 -16.29 -4.76
C THR A 82 -9.64 -17.75 -4.81
N GLY A 83 -9.64 -18.37 -5.99
CA GLY A 83 -9.41 -19.81 -6.17
C GLY A 83 -10.56 -20.70 -5.73
N GLY A 84 -11.67 -20.14 -5.25
CA GLY A 84 -12.88 -20.88 -4.89
C GLY A 84 -13.81 -21.16 -6.06
N THR A 85 -14.59 -22.24 -5.97
CA THR A 85 -15.67 -22.55 -6.91
C THR A 85 -17.03 -22.39 -6.24
N CYS A 86 -18.05 -22.04 -7.03
CA CYS A 86 -19.43 -21.86 -6.57
C CYS A 86 -20.43 -22.58 -7.50
N PHE A 87 -19.98 -23.63 -8.17
CA PHE A 87 -20.75 -24.36 -9.18
C PHE A 87 -22.02 -25.01 -8.59
N LEU A 88 -21.91 -25.60 -7.40
CA LEU A 88 -23.01 -26.33 -6.76
C LEU A 88 -23.94 -25.41 -5.95
N SER A 89 -23.37 -24.44 -5.24
CA SER A 89 -24.09 -23.59 -4.28
C SER A 89 -24.60 -22.28 -4.88
N GLN A 90 -24.13 -21.90 -6.07
CA GLN A 90 -24.25 -20.55 -6.65
C GLN A 90 -23.78 -19.41 -5.71
N ARG A 91 -23.10 -19.76 -4.62
CA ARG A 91 -22.66 -18.86 -3.56
C ARG A 91 -21.26 -19.24 -3.12
N CYS A 92 -20.43 -18.25 -2.90
CA CYS A 92 -19.09 -18.42 -2.36
C CYS A 92 -19.15 -18.62 -0.85
N ASP A 93 -18.16 -19.32 -0.30
CA ASP A 93 -18.07 -19.50 1.15
C ASP A 93 -17.94 -18.15 1.87
N GLY A 94 -18.71 -17.96 2.94
CA GLY A 94 -18.74 -16.69 3.68
C GLY A 94 -17.38 -16.29 4.28
N TRP A 95 -16.49 -17.24 4.57
CA TRP A 95 -15.15 -16.97 5.10
C TRP A 95 -14.24 -16.24 4.11
N ARG A 96 -14.57 -16.28 2.81
CA ARG A 96 -13.84 -15.56 1.76
C ARG A 96 -14.16 -14.06 1.77
N GLY A 97 -15.14 -13.60 2.54
CA GLY A 97 -15.52 -12.19 2.63
C GLY A 97 -16.41 -11.75 1.47
N ALA A 98 -16.33 -10.48 1.10
CA ALA A 98 -17.14 -9.88 0.05
C ALA A 98 -16.81 -10.49 -1.32
N THR A 99 -17.61 -11.46 -1.75
CA THR A 99 -17.41 -12.26 -2.97
C THR A 99 -18.67 -12.32 -3.82
N GLN A 100 -18.48 -12.56 -5.12
CA GLN A 100 -19.52 -12.76 -6.12
C GLN A 100 -19.19 -14.03 -6.95
N CYS A 101 -20.22 -14.84 -7.20
CA CYS A 101 -20.09 -16.04 -8.03
C CYS A 101 -20.25 -15.66 -9.50
N VAL A 102 -19.18 -15.76 -10.29
CA VAL A 102 -19.18 -15.42 -11.72
C VAL A 102 -18.62 -16.61 -12.49
N GLY A 103 -19.43 -17.21 -13.36
CA GLY A 103 -18.98 -18.35 -14.19
C GLY A 103 -18.54 -19.57 -13.39
N GLY A 104 -19.19 -19.85 -12.25
CA GLY A 104 -18.84 -20.98 -11.38
C GLY A 104 -17.59 -20.77 -10.52
N ARG A 105 -16.98 -19.58 -10.56
CA ARG A 105 -15.81 -19.21 -9.74
C ARG A 105 -16.13 -18.06 -8.80
N CYS A 106 -15.43 -18.05 -7.66
CA CYS A 106 -15.56 -17.03 -6.65
C CYS A 106 -14.59 -15.87 -6.89
N HIS A 107 -15.16 -14.73 -7.25
CA HIS A 107 -14.42 -13.48 -7.41
C HIS A 107 -14.71 -12.54 -6.25
N CYS A 108 -13.76 -11.71 -5.87
CA CYS A 108 -14.00 -10.62 -4.93
C CYS A 108 -15.00 -9.61 -5.50
N ALA A 109 -15.84 -9.06 -4.62
CA ALA A 109 -16.76 -7.98 -4.94
C ALA A 109 -15.98 -6.72 -5.36
N GLU A 110 -16.68 -5.77 -5.99
CA GLU A 110 -16.06 -4.53 -6.42
C GLU A 110 -15.33 -3.83 -5.27
N SER A 111 -14.11 -3.34 -5.54
CA SER A 111 -13.21 -2.70 -4.57
C SER A 111 -12.52 -3.64 -3.56
N TYR A 112 -12.65 -4.96 -3.72
CA TYR A 112 -11.93 -5.96 -2.95
C TYR A 112 -10.90 -6.72 -3.81
N CYS A 113 -9.83 -7.16 -3.15
CA CYS A 113 -8.72 -7.92 -3.68
C CYS A 113 -8.62 -9.27 -3.00
N ALA A 114 -8.38 -10.32 -3.78
CA ALA A 114 -8.06 -11.64 -3.26
C ALA A 114 -6.65 -11.64 -2.67
N THR A 115 -6.55 -12.07 -1.41
CA THR A 115 -5.28 -12.38 -0.76
C THR A 115 -4.75 -13.73 -1.25
N ALA A 116 -3.49 -14.05 -0.96
CA ALA A 116 -2.95 -15.38 -1.21
C ALA A 116 -3.72 -16.51 -0.49
N GLY A 117 -4.45 -16.18 0.59
CA GLY A 117 -5.31 -17.12 1.32
C GLY A 117 -6.72 -17.26 0.75
N GLY A 118 -7.04 -16.65 -0.39
CA GLY A 118 -8.35 -16.76 -1.02
C GLY A 118 -9.46 -15.96 -0.32
N THR A 119 -9.09 -14.97 0.51
CA THR A 119 -10.04 -14.04 1.16
C THR A 119 -9.99 -12.67 0.49
N CYS A 120 -11.13 -11.97 0.48
CA CYS A 120 -11.30 -10.67 -0.13
C CYS A 120 -11.12 -9.54 0.88
N GLN A 121 -10.14 -8.67 0.64
CA GLN A 121 -9.87 -7.48 1.45
C GLN A 121 -9.97 -6.22 0.61
N LEU A 122 -10.41 -5.10 1.19
CA LEU A 122 -10.48 -3.80 0.49
C LEU A 122 -9.16 -3.48 -0.23
N ALA A 123 -9.23 -3.07 -1.49
CA ALA A 123 -8.05 -2.86 -2.34
C ALA A 123 -7.06 -1.84 -1.78
N SER A 124 -7.53 -0.86 -1.01
CA SER A 124 -6.68 0.08 -0.26
C SER A 124 -5.81 -0.59 0.80
N ARG A 125 -6.21 -1.74 1.34
CA ARG A 125 -5.42 -2.57 2.27
C ARG A 125 -4.53 -3.57 1.54
N ALA A 126 -5.00 -4.15 0.43
CA ALA A 126 -4.23 -5.13 -0.33
C ALA A 126 -3.10 -4.52 -1.17
N ALA A 127 -3.25 -3.29 -1.66
CA ALA A 127 -2.21 -2.55 -2.37
C ALA A 127 -0.94 -2.32 -1.53
N TRP A 128 -1.08 -2.22 -0.20
CA TRP A 128 0.06 -2.15 0.71
C TRP A 128 0.82 -3.49 0.83
N MET A 129 0.15 -4.63 0.71
CA MET A 129 0.82 -5.94 0.84
C MET A 129 1.57 -6.37 -0.43
N HIS A 130 1.12 -5.96 -1.63
CA HIS A 130 1.79 -6.35 -2.87
C HIS A 130 2.97 -5.45 -3.28
N ARG A 131 3.02 -4.18 -2.83
CA ARG A 131 4.18 -3.31 -3.07
C ARG A 131 5.42 -3.73 -2.28
N SER A 132 5.26 -4.47 -1.18
CA SER A 132 6.38 -4.89 -0.31
C SER A 132 7.05 -6.22 -0.68
N ARG A 133 6.60 -6.94 -1.72
CA ARG A 133 7.13 -8.30 -2.03
C ARG A 133 7.77 -8.49 -3.40
N ARG A 134 7.69 -7.55 -4.34
CA ARG A 134 8.25 -7.76 -5.70
C ARG A 134 9.54 -7.02 -6.02
N ASN A 135 10.13 -6.27 -5.08
CA ASN A 135 11.44 -5.65 -5.34
C ASN A 135 12.24 -5.34 -4.07
N MET A 136 12.35 -6.30 -3.16
CA MET A 136 13.31 -6.20 -2.07
C MET A 136 14.11 -7.50 -2.02
N SER A 137 15.19 -7.51 -2.79
CA SER A 137 16.35 -8.36 -2.50
C SER A 137 16.65 -8.21 -1.01
N VAL A 138 16.57 -9.32 -0.30
CA VAL A 138 16.62 -9.45 1.17
C VAL A 138 18.01 -9.10 1.74
N GLN A 139 18.89 -8.41 1.01
CA GLN A 139 20.29 -8.32 1.40
C GLN A 139 20.79 -6.98 1.96
N ASP A 140 20.29 -5.79 1.63
CA ASP A 140 21.05 -4.57 2.06
C ASP A 140 20.30 -3.31 2.50
N ALA A 141 18.97 -3.30 2.60
CA ALA A 141 18.28 -2.08 3.06
C ALA A 141 18.11 -2.05 4.58
N ALA A 142 19.20 -1.84 5.34
CA ALA A 142 19.06 -1.15 6.62
C ALA A 142 18.23 0.14 6.36
N PRO A 143 17.27 0.51 7.23
CA PRO A 143 16.45 1.69 6.99
C PRO A 143 17.37 2.88 6.71
N ALA A 144 17.09 3.63 5.65
CA ALA A 144 17.90 4.74 5.14
C ALA A 144 17.93 5.90 6.15
N CYS A 145 18.61 5.69 7.27
CA CYS A 145 18.89 6.69 8.28
C CYS A 145 20.26 7.29 7.99
N SER A 146 20.44 8.57 8.33
CA SER A 146 21.77 9.18 8.27
C SER A 146 22.71 8.47 9.24
N ARG A 147 23.93 8.20 8.81
CA ARG A 147 25.06 7.79 9.69
C ARG A 147 25.98 8.96 10.00
N VAL A 148 25.78 10.09 9.36
CA VAL A 148 26.67 11.23 9.42
C VAL A 148 26.31 12.06 10.65
N THR A 149 27.24 12.20 11.59
CA THR A 149 27.06 13.03 12.79
C THR A 149 27.44 14.49 12.49
N SER A 150 27.14 15.39 13.43
CA SER A 150 27.62 16.78 13.43
C SER A 150 29.07 16.94 13.87
N GLY A 151 29.75 15.85 14.26
CA GLY A 151 31.12 15.87 14.76
C GLY A 151 32.17 15.77 13.67
N THR A 152 33.31 16.41 13.89
CA THR A 152 34.51 16.31 13.05
C THR A 152 35.61 15.59 13.79
N CYS A 153 36.45 14.88 13.06
CA CYS A 153 37.67 14.25 13.57
C CYS A 153 38.87 14.76 12.77
N VAL A 154 39.99 15.03 13.43
CA VAL A 154 41.16 15.65 12.79
C VAL A 154 42.41 15.00 13.35
N LEU A 155 43.28 14.44 12.49
CA LEU A 155 44.54 13.79 12.88
C LEU A 155 44.36 12.42 13.58
N PRO A 156 45.39 11.55 13.59
CA PRO A 156 45.31 10.19 14.15
C PRO A 156 45.04 10.10 15.66
N THR A 157 45.02 11.22 16.39
CA THR A 157 44.83 11.27 17.85
C THR A 157 43.52 11.92 18.29
N MET A 158 42.75 12.54 17.37
CA MET A 158 41.48 13.18 17.71
C MET A 158 40.33 12.27 17.27
N PHE A 159 39.91 11.43 18.21
CA PHE A 159 38.77 10.54 18.05
C PHE A 159 37.45 11.31 18.13
N CYS A 160 36.39 10.70 17.61
CA CYS A 160 35.04 11.20 17.80
C CYS A 160 34.66 11.19 19.29
N ASP A 161 33.92 12.21 19.75
CA ASP A 161 33.53 12.27 21.16
C ASP A 161 32.71 11.04 21.59
N ASP A 162 33.07 10.44 22.72
CA ASP A 162 32.44 9.21 23.23
C ASP A 162 30.93 9.36 23.48
N TYR A 163 30.42 10.57 23.77
CA TYR A 163 28.99 10.79 23.98
C TYR A 163 28.15 10.51 22.74
N ARG A 164 28.76 10.51 21.55
CA ARG A 164 28.10 10.19 20.27
C ARG A 164 27.85 8.69 20.14
N GLY A 165 28.39 7.86 21.02
CA GLY A 165 28.29 6.41 20.93
C GLY A 165 29.22 5.84 19.86
N PRO A 166 28.90 4.66 19.30
CA PRO A 166 29.82 3.93 18.45
C PRO A 166 29.96 4.60 17.08
N THR A 167 31.08 5.30 16.92
CA THR A 167 31.43 6.10 15.75
C THR A 167 32.78 5.66 15.17
N THR A 168 33.02 6.01 13.91
CA THR A 168 34.30 5.91 13.23
C THR A 168 34.58 7.22 12.49
N CYS A 169 35.86 7.54 12.29
CA CYS A 169 36.28 8.74 11.57
C CYS A 169 36.42 8.42 10.08
N ASP A 170 35.59 9.02 9.25
CA ASP A 170 35.59 8.87 7.80
C ASP A 170 35.75 10.24 7.14
N ALA A 171 36.83 10.44 6.38
CA ALA A 171 37.16 11.69 5.69
C ALA A 171 37.09 12.97 6.56
N GLY A 172 37.48 12.89 7.84
CA GLY A 172 37.44 14.02 8.78
C GLY A 172 36.08 14.25 9.43
N GLN A 173 35.12 13.37 9.18
CA GLN A 173 33.78 13.41 9.75
C GLN A 173 33.51 12.19 10.63
N CYS A 174 32.86 12.43 11.76
CA CYS A 174 32.41 11.34 12.63
C CYS A 174 31.14 10.71 12.05
N VAL A 175 31.21 9.42 11.75
CA VAL A 175 30.09 8.63 11.22
C VAL A 175 29.78 7.45 12.12
N CYS A 176 28.52 7.10 12.29
CA CYS A 176 28.11 5.92 13.05
C CYS A 176 28.64 4.64 12.39
N VAL A 177 29.10 3.69 13.21
CA VAL A 177 29.53 2.37 12.70
C VAL A 177 28.37 1.65 11.99
N PRO A 178 28.64 0.69 11.08
CA PRO A 178 27.60 -0.06 10.39
C PRO A 178 26.55 -0.67 11.34
N GLY A 179 25.27 -0.48 11.02
CA GLY A 179 24.14 -0.92 11.86
C GLY A 179 23.64 0.12 12.89
N TYR A 180 24.30 1.28 12.97
CA TYR A 180 23.86 2.42 13.78
C TYR A 180 23.38 3.58 12.92
N CYS A 181 22.48 4.39 13.49
CA CYS A 181 21.90 5.59 12.89
C CYS A 181 22.19 6.80 13.78
N THR A 182 22.34 7.98 13.18
CA THR A 182 22.41 9.27 13.88
C THR A 182 21.00 9.77 14.19
N ASP A 183 20.79 10.26 15.42
CA ASP A 183 19.60 11.00 15.81
C ASP A 183 19.74 12.52 15.56
N LEU A 184 18.74 13.31 15.95
CA LEU A 184 18.78 14.77 15.77
C LEU A 184 19.88 15.47 16.60
N ALA A 185 20.40 14.82 17.64
CA ALA A 185 21.48 15.33 18.48
C ALA A 185 22.88 14.89 17.99
N GLY A 186 22.96 14.09 16.92
CA GLY A 186 24.22 13.54 16.42
C GLY A 186 24.75 12.37 17.24
N MET A 187 23.89 11.69 18.01
CA MET A 187 24.23 10.46 18.74
C MET A 187 23.85 9.22 17.92
N CYS A 188 24.70 8.21 17.97
CA CYS A 188 24.54 6.94 17.28
C CYS A 188 23.72 5.96 18.12
N PHE A 189 22.56 5.55 17.59
CA PHE A 189 21.72 4.50 18.17
C PHE A 189 21.66 3.29 17.24
N ARG A 190 21.54 2.09 17.82
CA ARG A 190 21.47 0.86 17.02
C ARG A 190 20.17 0.84 16.23
N SER A 191 20.26 0.76 14.92
CA SER A 191 19.09 0.61 14.05
C SER A 191 18.49 -0.77 14.29
N MET A 192 17.36 -0.82 14.99
CA MET A 192 16.62 -2.08 15.18
C MET A 192 15.73 -2.44 13.98
N GLY A 193 15.86 -1.69 12.87
CA GLY A 193 14.89 -1.72 11.78
C GLY A 193 13.54 -1.13 12.20
N ALA A 194 12.60 -1.10 11.25
CA ALA A 194 11.21 -0.83 11.58
C ALA A 194 10.61 -2.10 12.20
N VAL A 195 10.37 -2.11 13.51
CA VAL A 195 9.54 -3.14 14.15
C VAL A 195 8.09 -2.81 13.83
N VAL A 196 7.55 -3.41 12.77
CA VAL A 196 6.14 -3.24 12.40
C VAL A 196 5.33 -4.29 13.15
N ALA A 197 4.58 -3.86 14.18
CA ALA A 197 3.60 -4.73 14.81
C ALA A 197 2.40 -4.91 13.87
N SER A 198 2.01 -6.15 13.60
CA SER A 198 0.74 -6.44 12.92
C SER A 198 -0.41 -6.22 13.90
N VAL A 199 -1.06 -5.07 13.83
CA VAL A 199 -2.22 -4.76 14.66
C VAL A 199 -3.45 -5.45 14.09
N VAL A 200 -3.93 -6.49 14.76
CA VAL A 200 -5.20 -7.15 14.44
C VAL A 200 -6.25 -6.68 15.45
N PRO A 201 -7.34 -6.01 15.02
CA PRO A 201 -8.41 -5.65 15.93
C PRO A 201 -9.12 -6.93 16.40
N VAL A 202 -9.06 -7.19 17.70
CA VAL A 202 -9.84 -8.26 18.36
C VAL A 202 -11.08 -7.61 18.96
N SER A 203 -12.27 -8.01 18.50
CA SER A 203 -13.54 -7.53 19.05
C SER A 203 -14.19 -8.63 19.90
N ARG A 204 -15.18 -8.28 20.74
CA ARG A 204 -15.97 -9.30 21.46
C ARG A 204 -16.64 -10.32 20.53
N LEU A 205 -16.95 -9.90 19.30
CA LEU A 205 -17.56 -10.72 18.26
C LEU A 205 -16.54 -11.59 17.49
N GLY A 206 -15.25 -11.32 17.65
CA GLY A 206 -14.16 -12.02 16.97
C GLY A 206 -12.96 -12.19 17.88
N GLN A 207 -13.03 -13.14 18.80
CA GLN A 207 -11.95 -13.53 19.72
C GLN A 207 -10.86 -14.38 19.03
N ALA A 208 -10.73 -14.27 17.71
CA ALA A 208 -9.77 -15.02 16.93
C ALA A 208 -8.61 -14.11 16.51
N PHE A 209 -7.39 -14.49 16.88
CA PHE A 209 -6.15 -13.89 16.39
C PHE A 209 -5.59 -14.88 15.35
N PRO A 210 -5.27 -14.41 14.14
CA PRO A 210 -5.44 -15.11 12.86
C PRO A 210 -5.59 -16.63 12.93
N GLY A 211 -6.85 -17.09 12.88
CA GLY A 211 -7.22 -18.51 12.75
C GLY A 211 -7.23 -19.33 14.06
N ARG A 212 -6.89 -18.74 15.21
CA ARG A 212 -6.93 -19.44 16.51
C ARG A 212 -7.70 -18.65 17.57
N PRO A 213 -8.47 -19.31 18.44
CA PRO A 213 -9.12 -18.65 19.57
C PRO A 213 -8.06 -18.14 20.55
N VAL A 214 -8.18 -16.88 20.97
CA VAL A 214 -7.32 -16.26 21.98
C VAL A 214 -7.73 -16.79 23.35
N ARG A 215 -6.85 -17.58 23.98
CA ARG A 215 -7.09 -18.10 25.35
C ARG A 215 -6.56 -17.18 26.44
N THR A 216 -5.44 -16.53 26.17
CA THR A 216 -4.75 -15.67 27.12
C THR A 216 -4.39 -14.39 26.42
N ALA A 217 -4.79 -13.26 27.00
CA ALA A 217 -4.37 -11.95 26.58
C ALA A 217 -3.25 -11.47 27.49
N TRP A 218 -2.26 -10.79 26.90
CA TRP A 218 -1.20 -10.17 27.66
C TRP A 218 -1.18 -8.69 27.35
N CYS A 219 -1.32 -7.89 28.40
CA CYS A 219 -1.41 -6.43 28.30
C CYS A 219 -0.09 -5.82 28.77
N VAL A 220 0.46 -4.93 27.95
CA VAL A 220 1.60 -4.09 28.34
C VAL A 220 1.13 -2.65 28.38
N SER A 221 1.33 -1.98 29.51
CA SER A 221 1.04 -0.55 29.62
C SER A 221 1.99 0.24 28.72
N GLY A 222 1.48 1.26 28.02
CA GLY A 222 2.32 2.18 27.25
C GLY A 222 3.27 2.98 28.15
N GLY A 223 4.28 3.63 27.56
CA GLY A 223 5.24 4.44 28.34
C GLY A 223 6.53 4.80 27.61
N GLY A 224 6.44 5.09 26.31
CA GLY A 224 7.62 5.42 25.51
C GLY A 224 8.62 4.24 25.38
N PRO A 225 9.91 4.53 25.15
CA PRO A 225 10.90 3.49 24.80
C PRO A 225 11.16 2.50 25.93
N ARG A 226 10.98 2.88 27.21
CA ARG A 226 11.19 1.98 28.36
C ARG A 226 10.15 0.86 28.42
N SER A 227 8.88 1.21 28.23
CA SER A 227 7.78 0.23 28.16
C SER A 227 7.98 -0.74 27.01
N MET A 228 8.42 -0.25 25.85
CA MET A 228 8.72 -1.09 24.69
C MET A 228 9.87 -2.08 24.94
N SER A 229 10.96 -1.65 25.57
CA SER A 229 12.06 -2.55 25.93
C SER A 229 11.61 -3.65 26.89
N ALA A 230 10.78 -3.31 27.88
CA ALA A 230 10.20 -4.29 28.81
C ALA A 230 9.28 -5.29 28.08
N ALA A 231 8.41 -4.80 27.19
CA ALA A 231 7.52 -5.61 26.37
C ALA A 231 8.31 -6.63 25.52
N LEU A 232 9.38 -6.19 24.86
CA LEU A 232 10.22 -7.04 24.02
C LEU A 232 10.96 -8.10 24.84
N GLY A 233 11.47 -7.73 26.02
CA GLY A 233 12.13 -8.68 26.92
C GLY A 233 11.17 -9.77 27.40
N GLN A 234 9.98 -9.39 27.82
CA GLN A 234 8.94 -10.32 28.25
C GLN A 234 8.45 -11.20 27.08
N TYR A 235 8.35 -10.67 25.86
CA TYR A 235 8.00 -11.46 24.67
C TYR A 235 9.07 -12.51 24.34
N ARG A 236 10.35 -12.15 24.46
CA ARG A 236 11.45 -13.12 24.28
C ARG A 236 11.42 -14.22 25.34
N ALA A 237 11.14 -13.88 26.60
CA ALA A 237 11.04 -14.85 27.67
C ALA A 237 9.91 -15.86 27.44
N LEU A 238 8.77 -15.42 26.88
CA LEU A 238 7.65 -16.31 26.53
C LEU A 238 7.90 -17.18 25.30
N HIS A 239 8.90 -16.85 24.48
CA HIS A 239 9.24 -17.62 23.30
C HIS A 239 10.22 -18.78 23.61
N GLN A 240 10.88 -18.76 24.76
CA GLN A 240 11.76 -19.83 25.24
C GLN A 240 10.95 -20.89 25.99
#